data_AF-A0A933TEG8-F1
#
_entry.id   AF-A0A933TEG8-F1
#
_cell.length_a   1.000
_cell.length_b   1.000
_cell.length_c   1.000
_cell.angle_alpha   90.00
_cell.angle_beta   90.00
_cell.angle_gamma   90.00
#
_symmetry.space_group_name_H-M   'P 1'
#
loop_
_entity.id
_entity.type
_entity.pdbx_description
1 polymer ?
#
loop_
_entity_poly.entity_id
_entity_poly.type
_entity_poly.pdbx_seq_one_letter_code
_entity_poly.pdbx_strand_id
1 'polypeptide(L)'
;MEDLSLHVLDIAENSIRALAENVVIRIIEEPGKDLLTLEIEDDGQGMDEGLLEKALDPFFTTKAGKRVGLGLPLLSQAARAGGGDMQIESGPGAGTRIRATFRYSHPDRKPLGDMPATMRALMAANPAVNFVFVHKKEGETHRVESREMGSQG
;
A
#
# COMPACT_ATOMS: atom_id res chain seq x y z
N MET A 1 12.22 -13.98 -2.53
CA MET A 1 10.84 -14.46 -2.36
C MET A 1 9.97 -13.22 -2.36
N GLU A 2 8.91 -13.17 -3.17
CA GLU A 2 8.02 -12.00 -3.24
C GLU A 2 7.19 -11.93 -1.95
N ASP A 3 7.11 -10.74 -1.34
CA ASP A 3 6.45 -10.49 -0.06
C ASP A 3 5.60 -9.20 -0.11
N LEU A 4 4.77 -8.98 0.90
CA LEU A 4 3.84 -7.85 0.92
C LEU A 4 4.55 -6.49 1.01
N SER A 5 5.78 -6.43 1.51
CA SER A 5 6.52 -5.16 1.62
C SER A 5 6.90 -4.60 0.25
N LEU A 6 7.18 -5.47 -0.72
CA LEU A 6 7.41 -5.06 -2.11
C LEU A 6 6.13 -4.51 -2.76
N HIS A 7 4.96 -5.08 -2.48
CA HIS A 7 3.70 -4.51 -2.93
C HIS A 7 3.43 -3.14 -2.29
N VAL A 8 3.72 -2.99 -0.99
CA VAL A 8 3.62 -1.69 -0.31
C VAL A 8 4.48 -0.64 -1.00
N LEU A 9 5.75 -0.97 -1.32
CA LEU A 9 6.65 -0.07 -2.04
C LEU A 9 6.05 0.36 -3.39
N ASP A 10 5.62 -0.60 -4.21
CA ASP A 10 5.08 -0.33 -5.55
C ASP A 10 3.82 0.54 -5.52
N ILE A 11 2.94 0.34 -4.53
CA ILE A 11 1.71 1.12 -4.36
C ILE A 11 2.01 2.51 -3.79
N ALA A 12 2.87 2.62 -2.78
CA ALA A 12 3.28 3.93 -2.26
C ALA A 12 3.96 4.79 -3.33
N GLU A 13 4.76 4.18 -4.22
CA GLU A 13 5.29 4.88 -5.41
C GLU A 13 4.19 5.39 -6.35
N ASN A 14 3.05 4.70 -6.44
CA ASN A 14 1.92 5.18 -7.25
C ASN A 14 1.33 6.43 -6.63
N SER A 15 1.15 6.45 -5.30
CA SER A 15 0.68 7.62 -4.55
C SER A 15 1.59 8.84 -4.77
N ILE A 16 2.91 8.65 -4.71
CA ILE A 16 3.89 9.72 -4.95
C ILE A 16 3.77 10.27 -6.37
N ARG A 17 3.61 9.41 -7.38
CA ARG A 17 3.40 9.82 -8.78
C ARG A 17 2.06 10.52 -8.98
N ALA A 18 1.07 10.19 -8.17
CA ALA A 18 -0.22 10.87 -8.10
C ALA A 18 -0.14 12.21 -7.35
N LEU A 19 1.07 12.69 -7.02
CA LEU A 19 1.34 13.95 -6.35
C LEU A 19 0.76 14.01 -4.93
N ALA A 20 0.65 12.86 -4.26
CA ALA A 20 0.27 12.81 -2.86
C ALA A 20 1.32 13.50 -1.97
N GLU A 21 0.84 14.32 -1.04
CA GLU A 21 1.65 14.94 0.01
C GLU A 21 1.64 14.10 1.29
N ASN A 22 0.58 13.32 1.50
CA ASN A 22 0.39 12.45 2.66
C ASN A 22 0.03 11.04 2.18
N VAL A 23 0.78 10.05 2.67
CA VAL A 23 0.54 8.63 2.41
C VAL A 23 0.47 7.89 3.74
N VAL A 24 -0.66 7.24 3.99
CA VAL A 24 -0.91 6.44 5.18
C VAL A 24 -0.91 4.97 4.82
N ILE A 25 -0.05 4.19 5.46
CA ILE A 25 0.09 2.74 5.28
C ILE A 25 -0.31 2.07 6.58
N ARG A 26 -1.34 1.21 6.54
CA ARG A 26 -1.85 0.49 7.71
C ARG A 26 -1.75 -1.01 7.51
N ILE A 27 -1.19 -1.69 8.51
CA ILE A 27 -1.15 -3.14 8.61
C ILE A 27 -1.90 -3.53 9.87
N ILE A 28 -2.98 -4.28 9.72
CA ILE A 28 -3.83 -4.70 10.82
C ILE A 28 -3.85 -6.23 10.83
N GLU A 29 -3.21 -6.82 11.83
CA GLU A 29 -3.21 -8.25 12.11
C GLU A 29 -4.24 -8.58 13.17
N GLU A 30 -5.25 -9.37 12.80
CA GLU A 30 -6.27 -9.89 13.71
C GLU A 30 -6.29 -11.43 13.64
N PRO A 31 -5.28 -12.13 14.22
CA PRO A 31 -5.21 -13.60 14.16
C PRO A 31 -6.46 -14.29 14.71
N GLY A 32 -7.08 -13.73 15.76
CA GLY A 32 -8.34 -14.25 16.32
C GLY A 32 -9.56 -14.16 15.39
N LYS A 33 -9.49 -13.34 14.33
CA LYS A 33 -10.49 -13.27 13.25
C LYS A 33 -10.00 -13.92 11.96
N ASP A 34 -8.82 -14.55 11.99
CA ASP A 34 -8.10 -15.07 10.83
C ASP A 34 -7.95 -14.01 9.71
N LEU A 35 -7.71 -12.75 10.07
CA LEU A 35 -7.68 -11.63 9.12
C LEU A 35 -6.37 -10.84 9.19
N LEU A 36 -5.77 -10.61 8.02
CA LEU A 36 -4.77 -9.56 7.80
C LEU A 36 -5.38 -8.52 6.87
N THR A 37 -5.28 -7.24 7.22
CA THR A 37 -5.60 -6.12 6.33
C THR A 37 -4.36 -5.30 6.06
N LEU A 38 -4.05 -5.09 4.79
CA LEU A 38 -3.12 -4.07 4.31
C LEU A 38 -3.94 -2.95 3.67
N GLU A 39 -3.73 -1.72 4.11
CA GLU A 39 -4.40 -0.55 3.57
C GLU A 39 -3.39 0.54 3.26
N ILE A 40 -3.55 1.19 2.11
CA ILE A 40 -2.75 2.33 1.68
C ILE A 40 -3.71 3.42 1.24
N GLU A 41 -3.58 4.59 1.83
CA GLU A 41 -4.41 5.76 1.59
C GLU A 41 -3.51 6.94 1.26
N ASP A 42 -3.85 7.69 0.23
CA ASP A 42 -3.14 8.90 -0.18
C ASP A 42 -4.10 10.03 -0.54
N ASP A 43 -3.59 11.25 -0.48
CA ASP A 43 -4.29 12.49 -0.84
C ASP A 43 -3.90 13.02 -2.23
N GLY A 44 -3.44 12.14 -3.12
CA GLY A 44 -3.05 12.51 -4.46
C GLY A 44 -4.22 12.94 -5.34
N GLN A 45 -3.95 13.11 -6.64
CA GLN A 45 -4.94 13.51 -7.64
C GLN A 45 -6.12 12.54 -7.81
N GLY A 46 -6.02 11.31 -7.29
CA GLY A 46 -7.01 10.26 -7.45
C GLY A 46 -7.21 9.81 -8.90
N MET A 47 -8.27 9.04 -9.15
CA MET A 47 -8.62 8.47 -10.44
C MET A 47 -10.10 8.72 -10.73
N ASP A 48 -10.43 9.08 -11.97
CA ASP A 48 -11.80 8.98 -12.47
C ASP A 48 -12.17 7.51 -12.73
N GLU A 49 -13.47 7.23 -12.96
CA GLU A 49 -13.96 5.86 -13.17
C GLU A 49 -13.23 5.15 -14.32
N GLY A 50 -12.97 5.85 -15.43
CA GLY A 50 -12.31 5.26 -16.59
C GLY A 50 -10.82 4.96 -16.36
N LEU A 51 -10.14 5.77 -15.55
CA LEU A 51 -8.76 5.53 -15.13
C LEU A 51 -8.70 4.42 -14.08
N LEU A 52 -9.66 4.37 -13.15
CA LEU A 52 -9.75 3.32 -12.14
C LEU A 52 -9.94 1.93 -12.76
N GLU A 53 -10.83 1.80 -13.75
CA GLU A 53 -11.00 0.54 -14.50
C GLU A 53 -9.70 0.09 -15.16
N LYS A 54 -8.97 1.04 -15.78
CA LYS A 54 -7.68 0.76 -16.42
C LYS A 54 -6.56 0.49 -15.43
N ALA A 55 -6.58 1.09 -14.24
CA ALA A 55 -5.54 0.89 -13.22
C ALA A 55 -5.48 -0.55 -12.70
N LEU A 56 -6.57 -1.31 -12.88
CA LEU A 56 -6.64 -2.75 -12.59
C LEU A 56 -6.18 -3.63 -13.75
N ASP A 57 -5.95 -3.07 -14.95
CA ASP A 57 -5.43 -3.80 -16.10
C ASP A 57 -3.90 -3.99 -15.99
N PRO A 58 -3.38 -5.23 -15.94
CA PRO A 58 -1.95 -5.54 -15.91
C PRO A 58 -1.12 -4.89 -17.03
N PHE A 59 -1.75 -4.60 -18.17
CA PHE A 59 -1.09 -4.04 -19.35
C PHE A 59 -1.15 -2.52 -19.41
N PHE A 60 -1.90 -1.87 -18.52
CA PHE A 60 -2.00 -0.42 -18.46
C PHE A 60 -1.01 0.15 -17.45
N THR A 61 -0.23 1.16 -17.84
CA THR A 61 0.62 1.89 -16.90
C THR A 61 0.85 3.32 -17.33
N THR A 62 0.90 4.23 -16.35
CA THR A 62 1.34 5.62 -16.52
C THR A 62 2.82 5.81 -16.17
N LYS A 63 3.52 4.73 -15.76
CA LYS A 63 4.93 4.75 -15.36
C LYS A 63 5.83 4.83 -16.60
N ALA A 64 6.39 6.01 -16.91
CA ALA A 64 7.33 6.20 -18.02
C ALA A 64 8.51 5.20 -17.95
N GLY A 65 8.74 4.45 -19.04
CA GLY A 65 9.81 3.45 -19.13
C GLY A 65 9.48 2.04 -18.61
N LYS A 66 8.36 1.84 -17.90
CA LYS A 66 7.84 0.49 -17.63
C LYS A 66 6.85 0.08 -18.73
N ARG A 67 6.95 -1.16 -19.20
CA ARG A 67 6.02 -1.74 -20.19
C ARG A 67 4.72 -2.29 -19.56
N VAL A 68 4.63 -2.36 -18.23
CA VAL A 68 3.53 -2.99 -17.49
C VAL A 68 3.25 -2.28 -16.16
N GLY A 69 1.99 -2.25 -15.73
CA GLY A 69 1.51 -1.59 -14.51
C GLY A 69 1.11 -2.59 -13.43
N LEU A 70 2.06 -3.44 -13.03
CA LEU A 70 1.73 -4.64 -12.26
C LEU A 70 1.45 -4.43 -10.77
N GLY A 71 1.64 -3.23 -10.20
CA GLY A 71 1.51 -3.02 -8.75
C GLY A 71 0.14 -3.43 -8.18
N LEU A 72 -0.94 -2.82 -8.67
CA LEU A 72 -2.31 -3.13 -8.23
C LEU A 72 -2.75 -4.55 -8.63
N PRO A 73 -2.52 -5.01 -9.88
CA PRO A 73 -2.89 -6.37 -10.27
C PRO A 73 -2.17 -7.46 -9.47
N LEU A 74 -0.88 -7.30 -9.16
CA LEU A 74 -0.14 -8.28 -8.35
C LEU A 74 -0.60 -8.28 -6.90
N LEU A 75 -0.89 -7.11 -6.31
CA LEU A 75 -1.48 -7.05 -4.97
C LEU A 75 -2.86 -7.72 -4.93
N SER A 76 -3.71 -7.49 -5.93
CA SER A 76 -5.01 -8.15 -6.06
C SER A 76 -4.87 -9.67 -6.16
N GLN A 77 -3.93 -10.14 -6.99
CA GLN A 77 -3.63 -11.57 -7.14
C GLN A 77 -3.13 -12.17 -5.82
N ALA A 78 -2.22 -11.48 -5.12
CA ALA A 78 -1.70 -11.93 -3.84
C ALA A 78 -2.81 -12.01 -2.76
N ALA A 79 -3.71 -11.02 -2.72
CA ALA A 79 -4.87 -11.01 -1.82
C ALA A 79 -5.78 -12.21 -2.06
N ARG A 80 -6.15 -12.45 -3.32
CA ARG A 80 -6.99 -13.59 -3.72
C ARG A 80 -6.33 -14.93 -3.45
N ALA A 81 -5.03 -15.07 -3.75
CA ALA A 81 -4.26 -16.27 -3.44
C ALA A 81 -4.17 -16.52 -1.93
N GLY A 82 -4.08 -15.46 -1.12
CA GLY A 82 -4.16 -15.51 0.35
C GLY A 82 -5.57 -15.69 0.91
N GLY A 83 -6.57 -15.97 0.07
CA GLY A 83 -7.96 -16.21 0.49
C GLY A 83 -8.72 -14.96 0.94
N GLY A 84 -8.29 -13.76 0.53
CA GLY A 84 -9.04 -12.51 0.71
C GLY A 84 -9.32 -11.83 -0.62
N ASP A 85 -9.38 -10.49 -0.62
CA ASP A 85 -9.69 -9.70 -1.81
C ASP A 85 -9.08 -8.29 -1.71
N MET A 86 -9.18 -7.51 -2.79
CA MET A 86 -8.71 -6.13 -2.83
C MET A 86 -9.81 -5.17 -3.31
N GLN A 87 -9.96 -4.06 -2.60
CA GLN A 87 -10.87 -2.97 -2.91
C GLN A 87 -10.09 -1.69 -3.15
N ILE A 88 -10.58 -0.85 -4.07
CA ILE A 88 -10.02 0.47 -4.35
C ILE A 88 -11.17 1.48 -4.35
N GLU A 89 -10.99 2.56 -3.59
CA GLU A 89 -11.85 3.73 -3.56
C GLU A 89 -11.00 4.91 -4.05
N SER A 90 -11.42 5.61 -5.10
CA SER A 90 -10.72 6.78 -5.61
C SER A 90 -11.70 7.70 -6.35
N GLY A 91 -11.39 8.99 -6.35
CA GLY A 91 -12.13 9.99 -7.11
C GLY A 91 -11.21 11.16 -7.49
N PRO A 92 -11.51 11.90 -8.57
CA PRO A 92 -10.69 13.03 -8.99
C PRO A 92 -10.53 14.07 -7.87
N GLY A 93 -9.28 14.34 -7.47
CA GLY A 93 -8.92 15.26 -6.39
C GLY A 93 -9.21 14.77 -4.97
N ALA A 94 -9.71 13.54 -4.80
CA ALA A 94 -10.07 12.96 -3.51
C ALA A 94 -9.02 11.97 -2.97
N GLY A 95 -7.93 11.74 -3.71
CA GLY A 95 -6.94 10.72 -3.37
C GLY A 95 -7.36 9.31 -3.75
N THR A 96 -6.65 8.33 -3.16
CA THR A 96 -6.88 6.91 -3.41
C THR A 96 -6.76 6.14 -2.11
N ARG A 97 -7.68 5.21 -1.88
CA ARG A 97 -7.62 4.23 -0.79
C ARG A 97 -7.68 2.82 -1.35
N ILE A 98 -6.65 2.03 -1.08
CA ILE A 98 -6.54 0.64 -1.48
C ILE A 98 -6.57 -0.20 -0.21
N ARG A 99 -7.46 -1.20 -0.18
CA ARG A 99 -7.60 -2.12 0.95
C ARG A 99 -7.53 -3.56 0.46
N ALA A 100 -6.45 -4.25 0.81
CA ALA A 100 -6.24 -5.67 0.55
C ALA A 100 -6.42 -6.48 1.84
N THR A 101 -7.22 -7.54 1.78
CA THR A 101 -7.43 -8.47 2.88
C THR A 101 -6.87 -9.85 2.55
N PHE A 102 -6.48 -10.59 3.57
CA PHE A 102 -5.95 -11.95 3.47
C PHE A 102 -6.44 -12.76 4.66
N ARG A 103 -6.61 -14.07 4.49
CA ARG A 103 -6.75 -14.98 5.63
C ARG A 103 -5.41 -15.10 6.33
N TYR A 104 -5.36 -14.79 7.63
CA TYR A 104 -4.11 -14.67 8.38
C TYR A 104 -3.28 -15.96 8.37
N SER A 105 -3.96 -17.09 8.53
CA SER A 105 -3.39 -18.43 8.59
C SER A 105 -3.22 -19.10 7.22
N HIS A 106 -3.58 -18.43 6.11
CA HIS A 106 -3.54 -19.05 4.79
C HIS A 106 -2.12 -19.43 4.37
N PRO A 107 -1.88 -20.65 3.85
CA PRO A 107 -0.54 -21.10 3.48
C PRO A 107 0.06 -20.29 2.32
N ASP A 108 -0.78 -19.87 1.37
CA ASP A 108 -0.34 -19.08 0.21
C ASP A 108 -0.32 -17.57 0.47
N ARG A 109 -0.69 -17.12 1.69
CA ARG A 109 -0.56 -15.70 2.05
C ARG A 109 0.93 -15.34 2.02
N LYS A 110 1.26 -14.33 1.22
CA LYS A 110 2.62 -13.79 1.18
C LYS A 110 3.02 -13.27 2.57
N PRO A 111 4.27 -13.48 3.02
CA PRO A 111 4.74 -12.93 4.27
C PRO A 111 4.72 -11.39 4.24
N LEU A 112 4.72 -10.75 5.41
CA LEU A 112 4.76 -9.27 5.47
C LEU A 112 6.04 -8.70 4.87
N GLY A 113 7.16 -9.43 4.94
CA GLY A 113 8.47 -8.91 4.51
C GLY A 113 9.06 -7.90 5.48
N ASP A 114 10.04 -7.12 5.02
CA ASP A 114 10.71 -6.08 5.82
C ASP A 114 10.03 -4.72 5.64
N MET A 115 8.91 -4.55 6.35
CA MET A 115 8.17 -3.29 6.38
C MET A 115 9.02 -2.12 6.92
N PRO A 116 9.80 -2.26 8.01
CA PRO A 116 10.68 -1.19 8.46
C PRO A 116 11.69 -0.71 7.40
N ALA A 117 12.34 -1.61 6.67
CA ALA A 117 13.27 -1.23 5.60
C ALA A 117 12.55 -0.55 4.44
N THR A 118 11.37 -1.05 4.06
CA THR A 118 10.53 -0.44 3.02
C THR A 118 10.12 0.97 3.39
N MET A 119 9.64 1.18 4.62
CA MET A 119 9.28 2.52 5.11
C MET A 119 10.48 3.46 5.14
N ARG A 120 11.65 3.01 5.61
CA ARG A 120 12.88 3.83 5.58
C ARG A 120 13.28 4.23 4.16
N ALA A 121 13.19 3.31 3.20
CA ALA A 121 13.51 3.59 1.81
C ALA A 121 12.56 4.64 1.22
N LEU A 122 11.25 4.50 1.46
CA LEU A 122 10.23 5.46 1.02
C LEU A 122 10.48 6.85 1.59
N MET A 123 10.70 6.95 2.90
CA MET A 123 10.94 8.22 3.59
C MET A 123 12.23 8.89 3.14
N ALA A 124 13.32 8.13 2.99
CA ALA A 124 14.61 8.66 2.57
C ALA A 124 14.60 9.15 1.12
N ALA A 125 13.93 8.45 0.22
CA ALA A 125 13.86 8.81 -1.19
C ALA A 125 12.87 9.96 -1.47
N ASN A 126 11.90 10.19 -0.59
CA ASN A 126 10.81 11.16 -0.82
C ASN A 126 10.59 12.07 0.41
N PRO A 127 11.58 12.91 0.78
CA PRO A 127 11.53 13.69 2.01
C PRO A 127 10.42 14.75 2.06
N ALA A 128 9.84 15.11 0.92
CA ALA A 128 8.71 16.04 0.84
C ALA A 128 7.36 15.39 1.18
N VAL A 129 7.26 14.07 1.10
CA VAL A 129 6.02 13.33 1.36
C VAL A 129 5.96 12.91 2.82
N ASN A 130 4.82 13.15 3.46
CA ASN A 130 4.54 12.66 4.79
C ASN A 130 4.09 11.21 4.74
N PHE A 131 4.86 10.31 5.34
CA PHE A 131 4.49 8.91 5.47
C PHE A 131 4.05 8.63 6.90
N VAL A 132 2.86 8.09 7.05
CA VAL A 132 2.36 7.56 8.32
C VAL A 132 2.24 6.05 8.19
N PHE A 133 2.99 5.32 9.00
CA PHE A 133 2.88 3.87 9.12
C PHE A 133 2.17 3.50 10.41
N VAL A 134 1.15 2.65 10.32
CA VAL A 134 0.41 2.11 11.47
C VAL A 134 0.42 0.59 11.39
N HIS A 135 1.00 -0.06 12.37
CA HIS A 135 0.94 -1.51 12.53
C HIS A 135 0.21 -1.87 13.80
N LYS A 136 -0.92 -2.55 13.67
CA LYS A 136 -1.74 -3.03 14.78
C LYS A 136 -1.70 -4.55 14.82
N LYS A 137 -1.39 -5.12 15.99
CA LYS A 137 -1.42 -6.56 16.24
C LYS A 137 -1.79 -6.82 17.70
N GLU A 138 -2.77 -7.70 17.93
CA GLU A 138 -3.10 -8.22 19.27
C GLU A 138 -3.34 -7.14 20.35
N GLY A 139 -3.85 -5.97 19.95
CA GLY A 139 -4.12 -4.85 20.87
C GLY A 139 -2.97 -3.85 21.00
N GLU A 140 -1.78 -4.17 20.50
CA GLU A 140 -0.67 -3.24 20.37
C GLU A 140 -0.79 -2.44 19.06
N THR A 141 -0.39 -1.17 19.10
CA THR A 141 -0.37 -0.30 17.93
C THR A 141 0.95 0.45 17.90
N HIS A 142 1.74 0.18 16.86
CA HIS A 142 2.95 0.92 16.54
C HIS A 142 2.62 1.93 15.45
N ARG A 143 2.84 3.21 15.72
CA ARG A 143 2.70 4.28 14.75
C ARG A 143 4.04 4.99 14.56
N VAL A 144 4.40 5.23 13.32
CA VAL A 144 5.58 6.01 12.93
C VAL A 144 5.15 7.03 11.89
N GLU A 145 5.58 8.28 12.06
CA GLU A 145 5.33 9.36 11.11
C GLU A 145 6.64 10.03 10.71
N SER A 146 6.85 10.23 9.40
CA SER A 146 8.12 10.76 8.89
C SER A 146 8.41 12.18 9.37
N ARG A 147 7.38 13.02 9.54
CA ARG A 147 7.52 14.39 10.04
C ARG A 147 7.94 14.47 11.51
N GLU A 148 7.55 13.50 12.33
CA GLU A 148 7.91 13.47 13.76
C GLU A 148 9.36 13.02 13.99
N MET A 149 9.97 12.32 13.02
CA MET A 149 11.37 11.89 13.10
C MET A 149 12.38 13.00 12.80
N GLY A 150 11.96 14.10 12.17
CA GLY A 150 12.82 15.25 11.85
C GLY A 150 13.08 16.21 13.02
N SER A 151 12.44 16.01 14.18
CA SER A 151 12.55 16.89 15.35
C SER A 151 13.50 16.38 16.45
N GLN A 152 14.16 15.24 16.23
CA GLN A 152 15.23 14.72 17.10
C GLN A 152 16.58 14.74 16.37
N GLY A 153 17.08 15.94 16.10
CA GLY A 153 18.41 16.20 15.53
C GLY A 153 19.02 17.45 16.14
#